data_AF-A0A6M6E300-F1
#
_entry.id   AF-A0A6M6E300-F1
#
_cell.length_a   1.000
_cell.length_b   1.000
_cell.length_c   1.000
_cell.angle_alpha   90.00
_cell.angle_beta   90.00
_cell.angle_gamma   90.00
#
_symmetry.space_group_name_H-M   'P 1'
#
loop_
_entity.id
_entity.type
_entity.pdbx_description
1 polymer ?
#
loop_
_entity_poly.entity_id
_entity_poly.type
_entity_poly.pdbx_seq_one_letter_code
_entity_poly.pdbx_strand_id
1 'polypeptide(L)' 'MVDGIINTDNLSKLNLNRKWLYEKLQELDVKSISEVFYGEVQKNGQLFIDTKNDISH' A
#
# COMPACT_ATOMS: atom_id res chain seq x y z
N MET A 1 3.18 -4.17 2.44
CA MET A 1 4.39 -3.53 1.85
C MET A 1 5.13 -2.84 2.98
N VAL A 2 6.46 -2.72 2.86
CA VAL A 2 7.30 -2.05 3.87
C VAL A 2 8.34 -1.22 3.14
N ASP A 3 8.53 0.03 3.55
CA ASP A 3 9.47 0.99 2.97
C ASP A 3 9.36 1.18 1.44
N GLY A 4 8.14 1.10 0.91
CA GLY A 4 7.87 1.20 -0.52
C GLY A 4 8.18 -0.07 -1.33
N ILE A 5 8.54 -1.17 -0.66
CA ILE A 5 8.79 -2.47 -1.30
C ILE A 5 7.51 -3.32 -1.26
N ILE A 6 7.00 -3.66 -2.45
CA ILE A 6 5.82 -4.50 -2.61
C ILE A 6 6.20 -5.97 -2.37
N ASN A 7 5.47 -6.64 -1.48
CA ASN A 7 5.51 -8.10 -1.38
C ASN A 7 4.45 -8.69 -2.33
N THR A 8 4.87 -9.10 -3.52
CA THR A 8 3.97 -9.66 -4.54
C THR A 8 3.36 -11.00 -4.14
N ASP A 9 4.08 -11.81 -3.37
CA ASP A 9 3.58 -13.12 -2.93
C ASP A 9 2.37 -12.96 -2.00
N ASN A 10 2.42 -11.96 -1.10
CA ASN A 10 1.30 -11.66 -0.22
C ASN A 10 0.09 -11.12 -0.99
N LEU A 11 0.30 -10.32 -2.05
CA LEU A 11 -0.80 -9.92 -2.93
C LEU A 11 -1.42 -11.13 -3.63
N SER A 12 -0.59 -12.03 -4.19
CA SER A 12 -1.08 -13.22 -4.88
C SER A 12 -1.85 -14.18 -3.96
N LYS A 13 -1.43 -14.33 -2.69
CA LYS A 13 -2.19 -15.10 -1.68
C LYS A 13 -3.59 -14.55 -1.42
N LEU A 14 -3.81 -13.27 -1.69
CA LEU A 14 -5.10 -12.59 -1.57
C LEU A 14 -5.83 -12.47 -2.92
N ASN A 15 -5.32 -13.11 -3.99
CA ASN A 15 -5.79 -12.94 -5.37
C ASN A 15 -5.73 -11.48 -5.88
N LEU A 16 -4.81 -10.70 -5.34
CA LEU A 16 -4.55 -9.31 -5.72
C LEU A 16 -3.30 -9.21 -6.60
N ASN A 17 -3.19 -8.12 -7.34
CA ASN A 17 -2.05 -7.82 -8.19
C ASN A 17 -1.57 -6.37 -7.98
N ARG A 18 -0.46 -6.01 -8.65
CA ARG A 18 0.08 -4.65 -8.56
C ARG A 18 -0.88 -3.58 -9.08
N LYS A 19 -1.72 -3.90 -10.08
CA LYS A 19 -2.71 -2.96 -10.62
C LYS A 19 -3.73 -2.57 -9.54
N TRP A 20 -4.31 -3.54 -8.85
CA TRP A 20 -5.20 -3.28 -7.71
C TRP A 20 -4.54 -2.39 -6.66
N LEU A 21 -3.26 -2.65 -6.36
CA LEU A 21 -2.52 -1.86 -5.39
C LEU A 21 -2.38 -0.39 -5.84
N TYR A 22 -1.99 -0.15 -7.09
CA TYR A 22 -1.85 1.20 -7.62
C TYR A 22 -3.19 1.94 -7.70
N GLU A 23 -4.29 1.26 -8.04
CA GLU A 23 -5.64 1.84 -8.01
C GLU A 23 -5.99 2.30 -6.59
N LYS A 24 -5.72 1.48 -5.56
CA LYS A 24 -5.96 1.86 -4.16
C LYS A 24 -5.07 2.99 -3.66
N LEU A 25 -3.80 3.03 -4.07
CA LEU A 25 -2.92 4.15 -3.75
C LEU A 25 -3.43 5.46 -4.36
N GLN A 26 -3.94 5.44 -5.60
CA GLN A 26 -4.56 6.60 -6.24
C GLN A 26 -5.84 7.06 -5.54
N GLU A 27 -6.70 6.13 -5.11
CA GLU A 27 -7.90 6.45 -4.31
C GLU A 27 -7.56 7.16 -2.99
N LEU A 28 -6.37 6.92 -2.44
CA LEU A 28 -5.86 7.49 -1.19
C LEU A 28 -4.98 8.73 -1.39
N ASP A 29 -4.91 9.28 -2.62
CA ASP A 29 -4.03 10.40 -3.02
C ASP A 29 -2.53 10.16 -2.74
N VAL A 30 -2.11 8.89 -2.71
CA VAL A 30 -0.71 8.50 -2.59
C VAL A 30 -0.10 8.40 -3.98
N LYS A 31 0.77 9.37 -4.32
CA LYS A 31 1.29 9.55 -5.68
C LYS A 31 2.44 8.61 -6.02
N SER A 32 3.21 8.22 -5.01
CA SER A 32 4.32 7.31 -5.19
C SER A 32 4.39 6.27 -4.09
N ILE A 33 4.66 5.02 -4.47
CA ILE A 33 4.88 3.96 -3.49
C ILE A 33 6.12 4.21 -2.62
N SER A 34 7.06 5.03 -3.09
CA SER A 34 8.23 5.43 -2.30
C SER A 34 7.86 6.24 -1.06
N GLU A 35 6.68 6.88 -1.07
CA GLU A 35 6.12 7.66 0.05
C GLU A 35 5.50 6.75 1.12
N VAL A 36 5.31 5.45 0.84
CA VAL A 36 4.70 4.51 1.79
C VAL A 36 5.77 3.95 2.73
N PHE A 37 5.59 4.14 4.03
CA PHE A 37 6.37 3.47 5.07
C PHE A 37 5.84 2.06 5.32
N TYR A 38 4.53 1.94 5.52
CA TYR A 38 3.87 0.67 5.76
C TYR A 38 2.53 0.61 5.02
N GLY A 39 2.15 -0.59 4.57
CA GLY A 39 0.82 -0.78 4.01
C GLY A 39 0.33 -2.22 4.08
N GLU A 40 -0.93 -2.39 4.41
CA GLU A 40 -1.55 -3.69 4.70
C GLU A 40 -2.97 -3.78 4.16
N VAL A 41 -3.33 -4.95 3.66
CA VAL A 41 -4.71 -5.26 3.30
C VAL A 41 -5.42 -5.78 4.55
N GLN A 42 -6.39 -5.03 5.03
CA GLN A 42 -7.17 -5.39 6.21
C GLN A 42 -8.17 -6.52 5.90
N LYS A 43 -8.71 -7.14 6.95
CA LYS A 43 -9.72 -8.22 6.83
C LYS A 43 -10.97 -7.82 6.06
N ASN A 44 -11.31 -6.53 6.05
CA ASN A 44 -12.44 -5.97 5.31
C ASN A 44 -12.12 -5.68 3.82
N GLY A 45 -10.91 -6.01 3.35
CA GLY A 45 -10.46 -5.77 1.98
C GLY A 45 -9.97 -4.35 1.70
N GLN A 46 -9.91 -3.46 2.69
CA GLN A 46 -9.38 -2.11 2.52
C GLN A 46 -7.85 -2.10 2.62
N LEU A 47 -7.23 -1.21 1.85
CA LEU A 47 -5.80 -0.93 1.95
C LEU A 47 -5.57 0.16 2.99
N PHE A 48 -4.86 -0.18 4.06
CA PHE A 48 -4.31 0.79 4.99
C PHE A 48 -2.90 1.20 4.54
N ILE A 49 -2.59 2.49 4.63
CA ILE A 49 -1.29 3.07 4.28
C ILE A 49 -0.85 4.01 5.39
N ASP A 50 0.41 3.85 5.79
CA ASP A 50 1.17 4.81 6.59
C ASP A 50 2.25 5.43 5.69
N THR A 51 2.34 6.75 5.65
CA THR A 51 3.24 7.48 4.74
C THR A 51 4.43 8.05 5.49
N LYS A 52 5.59 8.09 4.82
CA LYS A 52 6.84 8.65 5.34
C LYS A 52 6.76 10.16 5.60
N ASN A 53 5.72 10.86 5.17
CA ASN A 53 5.57 12.30 5.43
C ASN A 53 4.95 12.60 6.81
N ASP A 54 4.41 11.59 7.51
CA ASP A 54 3.77 11.76 8.82
C ASP A 54 4.79 11.82 10.00
N ILE A 55 6.09 11.77 9.71
CA ILE A 55 7.17 11.95 10.71
C ILE A 55 7.53 13.43 10.97
N SER A 56 6.64 14.36 10.61
CA SER A 56 6.85 15.81 10.76
C SER A 56 5.70 16.49 11.52
N HIS A 57 5.51 16.13 12.80
CA HIS A 57 4.94 17.02 13.83
C HIS A 57 5.50 16.70 15.22
#